data_AF-A0A7S0WJR0-F1
#
_entry.id   AF-A0A7S0WJR0-F1
#
_cell.length_a   1.000
_cell.length_b   1.000
_cell.length_c   1.000
_cell.angle_alpha   90.00
_cell.angle_beta   90.00
_cell.angle_gamma   90.00
#
_symmetry.space_group_name_H-M   'P 1'
#
loop_
_entity.id
_entity.type
_entity.pdbx_description
1 polymer ?
#
loop_
_entity_poly.entity_id
_entity_poly.type
_entity_poly.pdbx_seq_one_letter_code
_entity_poly.pdbx_strand_id
1 'polypeptide(L)'
;PGQWSAEGGTESDLVGLCLRGVDEATVRHMLESALGPLNLAPTTSQPHYLPVVPGRATERDVVLQANNLFYQAFESGDAEAMAGVWHPRAPVMCVHPARAPAEGFESVMDTW
;
A
#
# COMPACT_ATOMS: atom_id res chain seq x y z
N PRO A 1 22.99 5.55 -35.45
CA PRO A 1 21.94 5.48 -36.48
C PRO A 1 20.75 4.65 -35.98
N GLY A 2 19.69 5.32 -35.56
CA GLY A 2 18.47 4.70 -35.06
C GLY A 2 17.49 5.79 -34.64
N GLN A 3 16.80 6.36 -35.63
CA GLN A 3 15.67 7.28 -35.43
C GLN A 3 14.50 6.50 -34.84
N TRP A 4 13.92 7.00 -33.75
CA TRP A 4 12.56 6.62 -33.34
C TRP A 4 11.70 7.87 -33.39
N SER A 5 10.77 7.89 -34.34
CA SER A 5 9.75 8.94 -34.47
C SER A 5 8.76 8.82 -33.33
N ALA A 6 8.58 9.90 -32.57
CA ALA A 6 7.55 10.01 -31.54
C ALA A 6 6.31 10.66 -32.18
N GLU A 7 5.38 9.83 -32.65
CA GLU A 7 4.01 10.27 -32.92
C GLU A 7 3.05 9.42 -32.10
N GLY A 8 2.22 10.09 -31.29
CA GLY A 8 1.11 9.47 -30.56
C GLY A 8 1.17 9.60 -29.04
N GLY A 9 1.31 10.82 -28.52
CA GLY A 9 1.07 11.08 -27.09
C GLY A 9 -0.40 10.93 -26.76
N THR A 10 -0.74 9.99 -25.88
CA THR A 10 -2.04 9.95 -25.20
C THR A 10 -1.80 10.21 -23.71
N GLU A 11 -2.79 10.79 -23.03
CA GLU A 11 -2.80 11.15 -21.60
C GLU A 11 -2.36 10.03 -20.62
N SER A 12 -2.24 8.79 -21.11
CA SER A 12 -1.69 7.66 -20.38
C SER A 12 -0.18 7.76 -20.09
N ASP A 13 0.56 8.68 -20.72
CA ASP A 13 2.01 8.87 -20.51
C ASP A 13 2.38 9.59 -19.21
N LEU A 14 1.43 10.25 -18.54
CA LEU A 14 1.72 10.96 -17.29
C LEU A 14 1.89 10.01 -16.09
N VAL A 15 1.31 8.81 -16.15
CA VAL A 15 1.42 7.81 -15.07
C VAL A 15 2.71 6.98 -15.20
N GLY A 16 3.26 6.86 -16.42
CA GLY A 16 4.52 6.16 -16.69
C GLY A 16 5.79 7.00 -16.54
N LEU A 17 5.66 8.29 -16.21
CA LEU A 17 6.78 9.24 -16.15
C LEU A 17 7.48 9.30 -14.78
N CYS A 18 6.88 8.79 -13.70
CA CYS A 18 7.38 9.08 -12.35
C CYS A 18 8.58 8.26 -11.88
N LEU A 19 8.93 7.13 -12.51
CA LEU A 19 10.03 6.27 -12.01
C LEU A 19 11.03 5.81 -13.07
N ARG A 20 10.90 6.22 -14.33
CA ARG A 20 11.91 5.90 -15.34
C ARG A 20 13.02 6.96 -15.33
N GLY A 21 14.15 6.63 -14.69
CA GLY A 21 15.39 7.40 -14.75
C GLY A 21 15.85 8.04 -13.44
N VAL A 22 15.20 7.73 -12.31
CA VAL A 22 15.65 8.19 -10.99
C VAL A 22 16.64 7.17 -10.43
N ASP A 23 17.90 7.56 -10.28
CA ASP A 23 18.90 6.71 -9.65
C ASP A 23 18.61 6.57 -8.14
N GLU A 24 19.17 5.52 -7.53
CA GLU A 24 18.92 5.18 -6.14
C GLU A 24 19.26 6.32 -5.16
N ALA A 25 20.26 7.15 -5.46
CA ALA A 25 20.63 8.29 -4.61
C ALA A 25 19.55 9.37 -4.68
N THR A 26 18.96 9.60 -5.84
CA THR A 26 17.85 10.54 -6.02
C THR A 26 16.57 10.04 -5.33
N VAL A 27 16.26 8.73 -5.42
CA VAL A 27 15.13 8.14 -4.67
C VAL A 27 15.33 8.32 -3.16
N ARG A 28 16.53 8.03 -2.67
CA ARG A 28 16.89 8.20 -1.24
C ARG A 28 16.73 9.65 -0.79
N HIS A 29 17.24 10.60 -1.57
CA HIS A 29 17.12 12.02 -1.26
C HIS A 29 15.65 12.49 -1.23
N MET A 30 14.83 12.02 -2.17
CA MET A 30 13.39 12.31 -2.19
C MET A 30 12.69 11.71 -0.96
N LEU A 31 13.04 10.48 -0.58
CA LEU A 31 12.50 9.82 0.61
C LEU A 31 12.88 10.58 1.88
N GLU A 32 14.16 10.94 2.03
CA GLU A 32 14.67 11.70 3.18
C GLU A 32 14.07 13.11 3.27
N SER A 33 13.89 13.79 2.13
CA SER A 33 13.27 15.11 2.09
C SER A 33 11.77 15.07 2.39
N ALA A 34 11.06 14.03 1.94
CA ALA A 34 9.62 13.89 2.15
C ALA A 34 9.28 13.39 3.56
N LEU A 35 10.09 12.47 4.10
CA LEU A 35 9.85 11.83 5.40
C LEU A 35 10.62 12.50 6.55
N GLY A 36 11.70 13.24 6.28
CA GLY A 36 12.50 13.97 7.27
C GLY A 36 11.70 14.95 8.14
N PRO A 37 10.73 15.72 7.59
CA PRO A 37 9.86 16.58 8.39
C PRO A 37 8.84 15.82 9.24
N LEU A 38 8.51 14.57 8.87
CA LEU A 38 7.45 13.78 9.51
C LEU A 38 7.91 13.10 10.81
N ASN A 39 9.20 13.22 11.18
CA ASN A 39 9.80 12.62 12.37
C ASN A 39 9.25 11.22 12.67
N LEU A 40 9.25 10.36 11.63
CA LEU A 40 8.95 8.93 11.72
C LEU A 40 10.13 8.22 12.39
N ALA A 41 10.58 8.71 13.56
CA ALA A 41 11.42 7.93 14.44
C ALA A 41 10.75 6.56 14.54
N PRO A 42 11.49 5.46 14.33
CA PRO A 42 10.91 4.14 14.48
C PRO A 42 10.34 4.11 15.89
N THR A 43 9.02 4.13 16.00
CA THR A 43 8.38 3.76 17.25
C THR A 43 8.70 2.29 17.39
N THR A 44 9.84 2.00 18.01
CA THR A 44 10.22 0.66 18.50
C THR A 44 9.30 0.21 19.62
N SER A 45 8.37 1.07 20.06
CA SER A 45 7.08 0.53 20.47
C SER A 45 6.42 -0.01 19.22
N GLN A 46 6.76 -1.26 18.87
CA GLN A 46 5.78 -2.15 18.27
C GLN A 46 4.50 -1.84 19.03
N PRO A 47 3.45 -1.32 18.38
CA PRO A 47 2.21 -1.17 19.09
C PRO A 47 1.92 -2.58 19.57
N HIS A 48 1.94 -2.79 20.88
CA HIS A 48 1.58 -4.06 21.47
C HIS A 48 0.08 -4.17 21.19
N TYR A 49 -0.25 -4.69 20.01
CA TYR A 49 -1.60 -4.84 19.54
C TYR A 49 -2.20 -6.00 20.32
N LEU A 50 -2.63 -5.66 21.53
CA LEU A 50 -3.34 -6.58 22.39
C LEU A 50 -4.56 -7.10 21.63
N PRO A 51 -4.90 -8.39 21.80
CA PRO A 51 -6.13 -8.91 21.24
C PRO A 51 -7.30 -8.05 21.71
N VAL A 52 -8.10 -7.57 20.76
CA VAL A 52 -9.32 -6.82 21.05
C VAL A 52 -10.21 -7.71 21.91
N VAL A 53 -10.50 -7.27 23.14
CA VAL A 53 -11.36 -8.04 24.04
C VAL A 53 -12.82 -7.67 23.78
N PRO A 54 -13.68 -8.65 23.43
CA PRO A 54 -15.10 -8.40 23.16
C PRO A 54 -15.78 -7.71 24.36
N GLY A 55 -16.59 -6.69 24.09
CA GLY A 55 -17.37 -5.95 25.10
C GLY A 55 -16.77 -4.61 25.56
N ARG A 56 -15.56 -4.26 25.10
CA ARG A 56 -14.89 -2.97 25.41
C ARG A 56 -14.11 -2.37 24.24
N ALA A 57 -14.19 -3.01 23.08
CA ALA A 57 -13.56 -2.58 21.85
C ALA A 57 -14.29 -1.38 21.25
N THR A 58 -13.57 -0.32 20.93
CA THR A 58 -14.08 0.72 20.06
C THR A 58 -13.96 0.28 18.60
N GLU A 59 -14.71 0.91 17.69
CA GLU A 59 -14.55 0.70 16.24
C GLU A 59 -13.10 0.94 15.79
N ARG A 60 -12.44 1.95 16.39
CA ARG A 60 -11.03 2.24 16.15
C ARG A 60 -10.12 1.06 16.51
N ASP A 61 -10.38 0.40 17.64
CA ASP A 61 -9.57 -0.76 18.08
C ASP A 61 -9.72 -1.93 17.11
N VAL A 62 -10.93 -2.17 16.62
CA VAL A 62 -11.22 -3.24 15.64
C VAL A 62 -10.52 -2.96 14.31
N VAL A 63 -10.58 -1.71 13.82
CA VAL A 63 -9.89 -1.31 12.58
C VAL A 63 -8.38 -1.45 12.71
N LEU A 64 -7.81 -0.99 13.83
CA LEU A 64 -6.37 -1.14 14.08
C LEU A 64 -5.98 -2.62 14.12
N GLN A 65 -6.76 -3.47 14.80
CA GLN A 65 -6.48 -4.91 14.85
C GLN A 65 -6.50 -5.55 13.45
N ALA A 66 -7.51 -5.24 12.63
CA ALA A 66 -7.58 -5.72 11.25
C ALA A 66 -6.35 -5.31 10.43
N ASN A 67 -5.92 -4.05 10.55
CA ASN A 67 -4.71 -3.55 9.90
C ASN A 67 -3.46 -4.38 10.27
N ASN A 68 -3.31 -4.78 11.53
CA ASN A 68 -2.13 -5.53 11.94
C ASN A 68 -2.16 -6.97 11.49
N LEU A 69 -3.33 -7.60 11.53
CA LEU A 69 -3.49 -8.95 11.01
C LEU A 69 -3.10 -8.98 9.52
N PHE A 70 -3.49 -7.94 8.76
CA PHE A 70 -3.07 -7.79 7.37
C PHE A 70 -1.54 -7.68 7.24
N TYR A 71 -0.89 -6.77 7.96
CA TYR A 71 0.57 -6.59 7.83
C TYR A 71 1.39 -7.75 8.39
N GLN A 72 0.92 -8.42 9.45
CA GLN A 72 1.54 -9.66 9.94
C GLN A 72 1.48 -10.76 8.87
N ALA A 73 0.31 -10.96 8.26
CA ALA A 73 0.14 -11.93 7.19
C ALA A 73 0.98 -11.56 5.95
N PHE A 74 1.06 -10.27 5.61
CA PHE A 74 1.89 -9.78 4.51
C PHE A 74 3.39 -10.02 4.76
N GLU A 75 3.88 -9.70 5.96
CA GLU A 75 5.28 -9.95 6.36
C GLU A 75 5.63 -11.44 6.36
N SER A 76 4.67 -12.32 6.67
CA SER A 76 4.87 -13.78 6.62
C SER A 76 4.58 -14.40 5.26
N GLY A 77 4.09 -13.64 4.27
CA GLY A 77 3.69 -14.16 2.96
C GLY A 77 2.46 -15.08 2.98
N ASP A 78 1.55 -14.91 3.93
CA ASP A 78 0.35 -15.73 4.10
C ASP A 78 -0.86 -15.09 3.38
N ALA A 79 -1.05 -15.47 2.11
CA ALA A 79 -2.11 -14.92 1.26
C ALA A 79 -3.53 -15.28 1.76
N GLU A 80 -3.71 -16.44 2.39
CA GLU A 80 -5.02 -16.85 2.93
C GLU A 80 -5.38 -16.00 4.15
N ALA A 81 -4.44 -15.78 5.06
CA ALA A 81 -4.63 -14.89 6.20
C ALA A 81 -4.84 -13.44 5.76
N MET A 82 -4.10 -12.96 4.75
CA MET A 82 -4.34 -11.63 4.16
C MET A 82 -5.78 -11.51 3.64
N ALA A 83 -6.25 -12.48 2.86
CA ALA A 83 -7.61 -12.48 2.31
C ALA A 83 -8.69 -12.52 3.40
N GLY A 84 -8.44 -13.26 4.49
CA GLY A 84 -9.38 -13.42 5.61
C GLY A 84 -9.69 -12.14 6.39
N VAL A 85 -8.85 -11.10 6.28
CA VAL A 85 -9.09 -9.80 6.92
C VAL A 85 -10.10 -8.96 6.13
N TRP A 86 -10.23 -9.19 4.82
CA TRP A 86 -11.11 -8.41 3.96
C TRP A 86 -12.56 -8.90 4.03
N HIS A 87 -13.50 -7.96 4.05
CA HIS A 87 -14.91 -8.32 3.95
C HIS A 87 -15.21 -8.88 2.55
N PRO A 88 -15.88 -10.04 2.41
CA PRO A 88 -16.06 -10.71 1.12
C PRO A 88 -17.07 -10.02 0.19
N ARG A 89 -17.72 -8.95 0.65
CA ARG A 89 -18.79 -8.25 -0.10
C ARG A 89 -18.62 -6.73 -0.05
N ALA A 90 -19.10 -6.07 -1.09
CA ALA A 90 -18.88 -4.66 -1.39
C ALA A 90 -19.38 -3.65 -0.33
N PRO A 91 -18.83 -2.41 -0.34
CA PRO A 91 -17.69 -1.97 -1.15
C PRO A 91 -16.35 -2.25 -0.45
N VAL A 92 -15.42 -2.88 -1.18
CA VAL A 92 -14.00 -3.01 -0.79
C VAL A 92 -13.14 -2.48 -1.94
N MET A 93 -12.05 -1.81 -1.61
CA MET A 93 -11.15 -1.19 -2.60
C MET A 93 -9.71 -1.20 -2.09
N CYS A 94 -8.76 -1.48 -2.99
CA CYS A 94 -7.34 -1.32 -2.72
C CYS A 94 -6.76 -0.24 -3.65
N VAL A 95 -5.99 0.68 -3.08
CA VAL A 95 -5.33 1.75 -3.82
C VAL A 95 -3.82 1.57 -3.68
N HIS A 96 -3.20 1.13 -4.77
CA HIS A 96 -1.75 1.03 -4.87
C HIS A 96 -1.15 2.33 -5.42
N PRO A 97 0.04 2.73 -4.96
CA PRO A 97 0.77 3.80 -5.62
C PRO A 97 0.99 3.49 -7.11
N ALA A 98 0.67 4.44 -7.99
CA ALA A 98 0.87 4.38 -9.44
C ALA A 98 0.03 3.33 -10.22
N ARG A 99 -1.02 2.75 -9.62
CA ARG A 99 -1.97 1.88 -10.34
C ARG A 99 -3.40 2.42 -10.20
N ALA A 100 -4.29 2.02 -11.10
CA ALA A 100 -5.71 2.26 -10.93
C ALA A 100 -6.23 1.54 -9.67
N PRO A 101 -7.26 2.07 -8.98
CA PRO A 101 -7.88 1.37 -7.85
C PRO A 101 -8.42 0.00 -8.26
N ALA A 102 -8.20 -0.99 -7.40
CA ALA A 102 -8.84 -2.31 -7.52
C ALA A 102 -10.14 -2.29 -6.72
N GLU A 103 -11.27 -2.44 -7.40
CA GLU A 103 -12.60 -2.41 -6.80
C GLU A 103 -13.21 -3.81 -6.73
N GLY A 104 -13.74 -4.16 -5.56
CA GLY A 104 -14.34 -5.48 -5.31
C GLY A 104 -13.33 -6.51 -4.83
N PHE A 105 -13.85 -7.52 -4.12
CA PHE A 105 -13.02 -8.48 -3.39
C PHE A 105 -12.06 -9.24 -4.32
N GLU A 106 -12.56 -9.80 -5.42
CA GLU A 106 -11.74 -10.54 -6.39
C GLU A 106 -10.61 -9.68 -6.97
N SER A 107 -10.95 -8.46 -7.41
CA SER A 107 -9.96 -7.51 -7.95
C SER A 107 -8.89 -7.14 -6.93
N VAL A 108 -9.26 -6.98 -5.66
CA VAL A 108 -8.32 -6.72 -4.56
C VAL A 108 -7.36 -7.90 -4.35
N MET A 109 -7.87 -9.14 -4.35
CA MET A 109 -7.05 -10.34 -4.18
C MET A 109 -6.05 -10.51 -5.32
N ASP A 110 -6.43 -10.16 -6.55
CA ASP A 110 -5.54 -10.23 -7.73
C ASP A 110 -4.39 -9.20 -7.70
N THR A 111 -4.35 -8.29 -6.72
CA THR A 111 -3.31 -7.25 -6.66
C THR A 111 -2.02 -7.65 -5.93
N TRP A 112 -1.99 -8.81 -5.26
CA TRP A 112 -0.91 -9.23 -4.36
C TRP A 112 -0.06 -10.38 -4.92
#